data_AF-A0A1V6FX95-F1
#
_entry.id   AF-A0A1V6FX95-F1
#
_cell.length_a   1.000
_cell.length_b   1.000
_cell.length_c   1.000
_cell.angle_alpha   90.00
_cell.angle_beta   90.00
_cell.angle_gamma   90.00
#
_symmetry.space_group_name_H-M   'P 1'
#
loop_
_entity.id
_entity.type
_entity.pdbx_description
1 polymer ?
#
loop_
_entity_poly.entity_id
_entity_poly.type
_entity_poly.pdbx_seq_one_letter_code
_entity_poly.pdbx_strand_id
1 'polypeptide(L)'
;MIGTHEKAFVSLFVKIFTNNFSEEMIDRYATGKEIYDFLLKDAKCCLPLRGDCNLWYLGCSEKFGSIIYRNRVWNWSFGEASFDNVEQFVNAVYQDGLFTEKQYQRLLKKIEEGRAIGDMYKIADYLSCGNKPKSKQKTIIEKENSYV
;
A
#
# COMPACT_ATOMS: atom_id res chain seq x y z
N MET A 1 18.55 15.58 -18.10
CA MET A 1 17.46 16.26 -17.37
C MET A 1 16.25 15.36 -17.41
N ILE A 2 15.89 14.72 -16.30
CA ILE A 2 14.74 13.80 -16.24
C ILE A 2 13.49 14.65 -16.06
N GLY A 3 12.50 14.47 -16.93
CA GLY A 3 11.30 15.29 -17.04
C GLY A 3 10.40 15.20 -15.80
N THR A 4 10.63 16.05 -14.82
CA THR A 4 9.81 16.18 -13.60
C THR A 4 8.35 16.60 -13.87
N HIS A 5 8.01 16.92 -15.12
CA HIS A 5 6.69 17.33 -15.56
C HIS A 5 6.00 16.32 -16.49
N GLU A 6 6.65 15.19 -16.83
CA GLU A 6 5.98 14.17 -17.64
C GLU A 6 4.80 13.59 -16.88
N LYS A 7 3.64 13.57 -17.54
CA LYS A 7 2.40 13.01 -17.01
C LYS A 7 2.07 11.74 -17.76
N ALA A 8 1.60 10.74 -17.02
CA ALA A 8 1.07 9.51 -17.57
C ALA A 8 -0.41 9.38 -17.19
N PHE A 9 -1.20 8.76 -18.06
CA PHE A 9 -2.55 8.35 -17.72
C PHE A 9 -2.50 7.30 -16.61
N VAL A 10 -3.29 7.51 -15.56
CA VAL A 10 -3.42 6.62 -14.43
C VAL A 10 -4.88 6.59 -13.95
N SER A 11 -5.37 5.41 -13.60
CA SER A 11 -6.66 5.23 -12.93
C SER A 11 -6.49 4.24 -11.79
N LEU A 12 -6.54 4.72 -10.55
CA LEU A 12 -6.39 3.89 -9.35
C LEU A 12 -7.73 3.80 -8.62
N PHE A 13 -8.25 2.59 -8.50
CA PHE A 13 -9.52 2.36 -7.84
C PHE A 13 -9.47 1.06 -7.04
N VAL A 14 -10.08 1.09 -5.86
CA VAL A 14 -10.37 -0.12 -5.10
C VAL A 14 -11.67 0.06 -4.34
N LYS A 15 -12.52 -0.96 -4.39
CA LYS A 15 -13.72 -1.02 -3.58
C LYS A 15 -13.30 -1.40 -2.15
N ILE A 16 -13.80 -0.68 -1.16
CA ILE A 16 -13.73 -1.07 0.26
C ILE A 16 -15.11 -0.90 0.88
N PHE A 17 -15.40 -1.60 1.97
CA PHE A 17 -16.75 -1.64 2.56
C PHE A 17 -17.29 -0.26 2.95
N THR A 18 -16.42 0.62 3.44
CA THR A 18 -16.75 1.98 3.87
C THR A 18 -16.93 2.96 2.72
N ASN A 19 -16.67 2.56 1.47
CA ASN A 19 -16.81 3.38 0.26
C ASN A 19 -16.12 4.76 0.34
N ASN A 20 -15.02 4.86 1.10
CA ASN A 20 -14.30 6.10 1.34
C ASN A 20 -12.88 6.08 0.75
N PHE A 21 -12.55 5.08 -0.07
CA PHE A 21 -11.29 5.12 -0.82
C PHE A 21 -11.30 6.33 -1.76
N SER A 22 -10.16 7.01 -1.87
CA SER A 22 -10.09 8.27 -2.59
C SER A 22 -10.24 8.08 -4.11
N GLU A 23 -11.17 8.83 -4.70
CA GLU A 23 -11.39 8.87 -6.16
C GLU A 23 -10.46 9.85 -6.89
N GLU A 24 -9.53 10.51 -6.20
CA GLU A 24 -8.68 11.60 -6.73
C GLU A 24 -7.81 11.18 -7.93
N MET A 25 -7.51 9.88 -8.03
CA MET A 25 -6.62 9.30 -9.05
C MET A 25 -7.37 8.44 -10.06
N ILE A 26 -8.70 8.58 -10.18
CA ILE A 26 -9.47 7.94 -11.25
C ILE A 26 -9.30 8.76 -12.54
N ASP A 27 -8.98 8.08 -13.64
CA ASP A 27 -8.90 8.59 -15.02
C ASP A 27 -8.14 9.92 -15.18
N ARG A 28 -6.95 9.98 -14.57
CA ARG A 28 -6.16 11.22 -14.45
C ARG A 28 -4.84 11.14 -15.21
N TYR A 29 -4.41 12.27 -15.76
CA TYR A 29 -3.01 12.46 -16.17
C TYR A 29 -2.20 13.02 -15.00
N ALA A 30 -1.31 12.21 -14.45
CA ALA A 30 -0.56 12.53 -13.24
C ALA A 30 0.95 12.39 -13.44
N THR A 31 1.71 13.28 -12.80
CA THR A 31 3.17 13.17 -12.68
C THR A 31 3.54 12.04 -11.73
N GLY A 32 4.78 11.54 -11.82
CA GLY A 32 5.29 10.58 -10.83
C GLY A 32 5.21 11.09 -9.39
N LYS A 33 5.36 12.41 -9.17
CA LYS A 33 5.16 13.00 -7.84
C LYS A 33 3.71 12.90 -7.36
N GLU A 34 2.74 13.24 -8.20
CA GLU A 34 1.31 13.13 -7.86
C GLU A 34 0.91 11.69 -7.56
N ILE A 35 1.38 10.73 -8.36
CA ILE A 35 1.13 9.28 -8.14
C ILE A 35 1.75 8.86 -6.80
N TYR A 36 3.01 9.18 -6.57
CA TYR A 36 3.73 8.82 -5.34
C TYR A 36 3.06 9.42 -4.09
N ASP A 37 2.70 10.70 -4.15
CA ASP A 37 2.05 11.40 -3.05
C ASP A 37 0.68 10.76 -2.74
N PHE A 38 -0.09 10.41 -3.77
CA PHE A 38 -1.37 9.71 -3.61
C PHE A 38 -1.20 8.32 -2.97
N LEU A 39 -0.24 7.52 -3.43
CA LEU A 39 -0.01 6.17 -2.90
C LEU A 39 0.34 6.18 -1.41
N LEU A 40 1.08 7.20 -0.96
CA LEU A 40 1.49 7.35 0.45
C LEU A 40 0.53 8.22 1.28
N LYS A 41 -0.49 8.80 0.65
CA LYS A 41 -1.49 9.63 1.33
C LYS A 41 -2.27 8.78 2.32
N ASP A 42 -2.53 9.38 3.48
CA ASP A 42 -3.41 8.85 4.52
C ASP A 42 -4.83 8.69 3.95
N ALA A 43 -5.29 7.44 3.89
CA ALA A 43 -6.56 7.03 3.31
C ALA A 43 -7.73 7.33 4.25
N LYS A 44 -7.47 7.61 5.54
CA LYS A 44 -8.48 7.92 6.55
C LYS A 44 -9.57 6.85 6.65
N CYS A 45 -9.21 5.60 6.38
CA CYS A 45 -10.12 4.47 6.47
C CYS A 45 -10.09 3.84 7.87
N CYS A 46 -9.03 4.08 8.66
CA CYS A 46 -8.91 3.64 10.05
C CYS A 46 -9.16 4.74 11.11
N LEU A 47 -9.95 5.78 10.82
CA LEU A 47 -10.18 6.88 11.77
C LEU A 47 -10.60 6.37 13.17
N PRO A 48 -10.04 6.92 14.27
CA PRO A 48 -9.17 8.10 14.35
C PRO A 48 -7.66 7.82 14.14
N LEU A 49 -7.27 6.58 13.83
CA LEU A 49 -5.87 6.25 13.53
C LEU A 49 -5.43 6.91 12.23
N ARG A 50 -4.14 7.21 12.15
CA ARG A 50 -3.49 7.83 10.99
C ARG A 50 -2.37 6.94 10.46
N GLY A 51 -2.03 7.14 9.20
CA GLY A 51 -0.91 6.47 8.54
C GLY A 51 -1.29 5.23 7.73
N ASP A 52 -2.58 4.93 7.57
CA ASP A 52 -3.07 3.92 6.64
C ASP A 52 -2.96 4.46 5.20
N CYS A 53 -1.94 4.06 4.46
CA CYS A 53 -1.73 4.62 3.13
C CYS A 53 -2.63 3.96 2.07
N ASN A 54 -3.01 4.72 1.04
CA ASN A 54 -3.80 4.21 -0.10
C ASN A 54 -3.18 2.96 -0.74
N LEU A 55 -1.84 2.90 -0.79
CA LEU A 55 -1.10 1.74 -1.32
C LEU A 55 -1.49 0.42 -0.64
N TRP A 56 -1.72 0.40 0.68
CA TRP A 56 -2.10 -0.84 1.36
C TRP A 56 -3.49 -1.30 0.98
N TYR A 57 -4.44 -0.38 0.75
CA TYR A 57 -5.78 -0.75 0.31
C TYR A 57 -5.80 -1.30 -1.12
N LEU A 58 -4.91 -0.82 -2.00
CA LEU A 58 -4.74 -1.41 -3.34
C LEU A 58 -4.24 -2.86 -3.28
N GLY A 59 -3.41 -3.21 -2.29
CA GLY A 59 -2.81 -4.55 -2.18
C GLY A 59 -3.57 -5.54 -1.29
N CYS A 60 -4.34 -5.05 -0.31
CA CYS A 60 -5.02 -5.89 0.69
C CYS A 60 -6.55 -5.93 0.59
N SER A 61 -7.19 -5.16 -0.30
CA SER A 61 -8.66 -5.12 -0.32
C SER A 61 -9.26 -6.38 -0.91
N GLU A 62 -10.02 -7.12 -0.11
CA GLU A 62 -10.70 -8.35 -0.54
C GLU A 62 -11.84 -8.15 -1.54
N LYS A 63 -12.19 -6.91 -1.91
CA LYS A 63 -13.22 -6.64 -2.93
C LYS A 63 -12.60 -6.66 -4.32
N PHE A 64 -13.08 -5.81 -5.22
CA PHE A 64 -12.52 -5.65 -6.55
C PHE A 64 -11.82 -4.30 -6.66
N GLY A 65 -10.89 -4.21 -7.59
CA GLY A 65 -10.17 -2.99 -7.88
C GLY A 65 -9.45 -3.07 -9.21
N SER A 66 -8.88 -1.93 -9.58
CA SER A 66 -8.20 -1.76 -10.85
C SER A 66 -7.09 -0.73 -10.71
N ILE A 67 -5.97 -1.05 -11.33
CA ILE A 67 -4.88 -0.12 -11.61
C ILE A 67 -4.74 -0.05 -13.12
N ILE A 68 -4.95 1.12 -13.69
CA ILE A 68 -4.66 1.40 -15.08
C ILE A 68 -3.48 2.37 -15.11
N TYR A 69 -2.46 2.05 -15.90
CA TYR A 69 -1.32 2.93 -16.12
C TYR A 69 -0.93 2.89 -17.59
N ARG A 70 -1.04 4.03 -18.28
CA ARG A 70 -0.89 4.14 -19.73
C ARG A 70 -1.78 3.11 -20.45
N ASN A 71 -1.17 2.05 -20.99
CA ASN A 71 -1.82 0.95 -21.71
C ASN A 71 -1.84 -0.37 -20.93
N ARG A 72 -1.38 -0.38 -19.68
CA ARG A 72 -1.35 -1.55 -18.80
C ARG A 72 -2.54 -1.53 -17.85
N VAL A 73 -3.10 -2.70 -17.61
CA VAL A 73 -4.28 -2.88 -16.76
C VAL A 73 -4.02 -4.05 -15.82
N TRP A 74 -4.15 -3.79 -14.52
CA TRP A 74 -4.20 -4.82 -13.48
C TRP A 74 -5.55 -4.72 -12.80
N ASN A 75 -6.36 -5.77 -12.93
CA ASN A 75 -7.66 -5.87 -12.30
C ASN A 75 -7.67 -7.07 -11.37
N TRP A 76 -8.50 -7.02 -10.34
CA TRP A 76 -8.74 -8.15 -9.46
C TRP A 76 -10.19 -8.15 -9.01
N SER A 77 -10.71 -9.35 -8.79
CA SER A 77 -12.03 -9.61 -8.24
C SER A 77 -11.94 -9.91 -6.74
N PHE A 78 -13.08 -10.31 -6.17
CA PHE A 78 -13.18 -10.64 -4.75
C PHE A 78 -12.14 -11.69 -4.33
N GLY A 79 -11.32 -11.36 -3.34
CA GLY A 79 -10.25 -12.22 -2.80
C GLY A 79 -8.99 -12.35 -3.68
N GLU A 80 -8.92 -11.66 -4.81
CA GLU A 80 -7.80 -11.75 -5.76
C GLU A 80 -6.79 -10.59 -5.64
N ALA A 81 -7.06 -9.61 -4.78
CA ALA A 81 -6.13 -8.51 -4.56
C ALA A 81 -4.78 -9.03 -4.05
N SER A 82 -3.70 -8.52 -4.64
CA SER A 82 -2.35 -8.87 -4.24
C SER A 82 -1.42 -7.68 -4.43
N PHE A 83 -0.42 -7.59 -3.56
CA PHE A 83 0.69 -6.67 -3.72
C PHE A 83 1.52 -6.92 -4.98
N ASP A 84 1.42 -8.08 -5.62
CA ASP A 84 2.12 -8.33 -6.88
C ASP A 84 1.64 -7.41 -8.00
N ASN A 85 0.33 -7.10 -8.04
CA ASN A 85 -0.23 -6.12 -8.99
C ASN A 85 0.27 -4.70 -8.67
N VAL A 86 0.30 -4.34 -7.39
CA VAL A 86 0.78 -3.03 -6.93
C VAL A 86 2.26 -2.86 -7.23
N GLU A 87 3.07 -3.91 -7.02
CA GLU A 87 4.50 -3.93 -7.29
C GLU A 87 4.79 -3.84 -8.78
N GLN A 88 4.07 -4.60 -9.63
CA GLN A 88 4.19 -4.48 -11.08
C GLN A 88 3.85 -3.08 -11.59
N PHE A 89 2.83 -2.45 -11.01
CA PHE A 89 2.50 -1.05 -11.29
C PHE A 89 3.64 -0.10 -10.88
N VAL A 90 4.14 -0.21 -9.65
CA VAL A 90 5.24 0.64 -9.15
C VAL A 90 6.51 0.45 -9.99
N ASN A 91 6.81 -0.78 -10.38
CA ASN A 91 7.88 -1.12 -11.31
C ASN A 91 7.67 -0.43 -12.67
N ALA A 92 6.47 -0.49 -13.24
CA ALA A 92 6.17 0.14 -14.52
C ALA A 92 6.41 1.66 -14.50
N VAL A 93 5.94 2.35 -13.46
CA VAL A 93 6.11 3.81 -13.33
C VAL A 93 7.59 4.19 -13.14
N TYR A 94 8.36 3.35 -12.43
CA TYR A 94 9.80 3.55 -12.28
C TYR A 94 10.58 3.31 -13.58
N GLN A 95 10.27 2.24 -14.32
CA GLN A 95 10.90 1.93 -15.61
C GLN A 95 10.64 3.02 -16.67
N ASP A 96 9.47 3.67 -16.60
CA ASP A 96 9.15 4.81 -17.45
C ASP A 96 9.83 6.12 -16.99
N GLY A 97 10.63 6.09 -15.92
CA GLY A 97 11.40 7.24 -15.43
C GLY A 97 10.59 8.28 -14.64
N LEU A 98 9.33 7.98 -14.29
CA LEU A 98 8.47 8.91 -13.55
C LEU A 98 8.78 8.90 -12.04
N PHE A 99 9.22 7.77 -11.49
CA PHE A 99 9.70 7.71 -10.12
C PHE A 99 11.22 7.88 -10.05
N THR A 100 11.67 8.65 -9.05
CA THR A 100 13.06 8.59 -8.61
C THR A 100 13.34 7.27 -7.89
N GLU A 101 14.59 6.84 -7.87
CA GLU A 101 15.03 5.66 -7.10
C GLU A 101 14.56 5.72 -5.63
N LYS A 102 14.64 6.90 -5.01
CA LYS A 102 14.21 7.10 -3.62
C LYS A 102 12.71 6.88 -3.44
N GLN A 103 11.88 7.33 -4.38
CA GLN A 103 10.44 7.11 -4.34
C GLN A 103 10.12 5.63 -4.53
N TYR A 104 10.76 5.00 -5.51
CA TYR A 104 10.62 3.59 -5.82
C TYR A 104 10.93 2.69 -4.61
N GLN A 105 12.13 2.84 -4.01
CA GLN A 105 12.53 2.06 -2.83
C GLN A 105 11.59 2.26 -1.64
N ARG A 106 11.08 3.48 -1.44
CA ARG A 106 10.12 3.75 -0.37
C ARG A 106 8.77 3.08 -0.61
N LEU A 107 8.31 3.02 -1.86
CA LEU A 107 7.10 2.31 -2.23
C LEU A 107 7.26 0.81 -2.04
N LEU A 108 8.39 0.22 -2.47
CA LEU A 108 8.69 -1.20 -2.22
C LEU A 108 8.68 -1.54 -0.72
N LYS A 109 9.31 -0.71 0.11
CA LYS A 109 9.24 -0.92 1.58
C LYS A 109 7.81 -0.89 2.10
N LYS A 110 6.95 -0.03 1.56
CA LYS A 110 5.54 0.05 1.97
C LYS A 110 4.73 -1.15 1.46
N ILE A 111 5.07 -1.69 0.30
CA ILE A 111 4.54 -2.95 -0.20
C ILE A 111 4.89 -4.09 0.76
N GLU A 112 6.16 -4.21 1.16
CA GLU A 112 6.58 -5.23 2.14
C GLU A 112 5.89 -5.09 3.50
N GLU A 113 5.77 -3.87 4.02
CA GLU A 113 4.96 -3.61 5.22
C GLU A 113 3.51 -4.09 5.03
N GLY A 114 2.91 -3.81 3.87
CA GLY A 114 1.56 -4.25 3.52
C GLY A 114 1.42 -5.77 3.42
N ARG A 115 2.39 -6.46 2.79
CA ARG A 115 2.43 -7.93 2.71
C ARG A 115 2.47 -8.56 4.09
N ALA A 116 3.22 -7.96 5.03
CA ALA A 116 3.27 -8.43 6.41
C ALA A 116 1.94 -8.22 7.17
N ILE A 117 1.15 -7.21 6.81
CA ILE A 117 -0.21 -7.02 7.35
C ILE A 117 -1.15 -8.08 6.75
N GLY A 118 -1.08 -8.28 5.42
CA GLY A 118 -1.77 -9.34 4.67
C GLY A 118 -3.28 -9.19 4.50
N ASP A 119 -3.91 -8.28 5.24
CA ASP A 119 -5.37 -8.12 5.28
C ASP A 119 -5.71 -6.66 5.63
N MET A 120 -6.62 -6.02 4.88
CA MET A 120 -6.98 -4.63 5.11
C MET A 120 -7.59 -4.38 6.50
N TYR A 121 -8.27 -5.38 7.09
CA TYR A 121 -8.86 -5.26 8.42
C TYR A 121 -7.82 -5.24 9.54
N LYS A 122 -6.62 -5.76 9.27
CA LYS A 122 -5.50 -5.77 10.23
C LYS A 122 -4.67 -4.48 10.17
N ILE A 123 -4.95 -3.56 9.25
CA ILE A 123 -4.24 -2.28 9.17
C ILE A 123 -4.41 -1.47 10.46
N ALA A 124 -5.62 -1.42 11.02
CA ALA A 124 -5.88 -0.69 12.27
C ALA A 124 -5.08 -1.27 13.45
N ASP A 125 -5.01 -2.60 13.57
CA ASP A 125 -4.22 -3.28 14.60
C ASP A 125 -2.72 -3.04 14.43
N TYR A 126 -2.24 -3.11 13.19
CA TYR A 126 -0.84 -2.81 12.85
C TYR A 126 -0.46 -1.38 13.27
N LEU A 127 -1.30 -0.39 12.94
CA LEU A 127 -1.08 1.01 13.32
C LEU A 127 -1.17 1.22 14.83
N SER A 128 -2.08 0.52 15.51
CA SER A 128 -2.24 0.59 16.95
C SER A 128 -1.05 0.00 17.71
N CYS A 129 -0.43 -1.05 17.17
CA CYS A 129 0.77 -1.68 17.73
C CYS A 129 2.04 -0.86 17.44
N GLY A 130 2.15 -0.25 16.25
CA GLY A 130 3.27 0.60 15.87
C GLY A 130 3.36 1.93 16.63
N ASN A 131 2.24 2.40 17.21
CA ASN A 131 2.17 3.62 18.02
C ASN A 131 2.42 3.39 19.52
N LYS A 132 2.66 2.16 19.96
CA LYS A 132 3.09 1.90 21.35
C LYS A 132 4.61 2.04 21.42
N PRO A 133 5.18 2.80 22.39
CA PRO A 133 6.60 2.69 22.69
C PRO A 133 6.87 1.21 22.98
N LYS A 134 7.82 0.60 22.25
CA LYS A 134 8.17 -0.83 22.34
C LYS A 134 8.36 -1.22 23.81
N SER A 135 7.33 -1.76 24.45
CA SER A 135 7.49 -2.45 25.72
C SER A 135 8.20 -3.75 25.39
N LYS A 136 9.41 -3.89 25.93
CA LYS A 136 10.23 -5.09 25.80
C LYS A 136 9.37 -6.30 26.17
N GLN A 137 9.15 -7.21 25.23
CA GLN A 137 8.62 -8.54 25.53
C GLN A 137 9.55 -9.18 26.58
N LYS A 138 8.99 -9.51 27.74
CA LYS A 138 9.66 -10.38 28.70
C LYS A 138 9.72 -11.77 28.08
N THR A 139 10.93 -12.25 27.83
CA THR A 139 11.21 -13.65 27.53
C THR A 139 10.65 -14.52 28.65
N ILE A 140 9.70 -15.40 28.34
CA ILE A 140 9.33 -16.50 29.23
C ILE A 140 10.49 -17.48 29.15
N ILE A 141 11.21 -17.64 30.26
CA ILE A 141 12.17 -18.73 30.43
C ILE A 141 11.34 -19.96 30.77
N GLU A 142 11.19 -20.88 29.82
CA GLU A 142 10.78 -22.25 30.11
C GLU A 142 11.91 -22.90 30.92
N LYS A 143 11.61 -23.29 32.16
CA LYS A 143 12.45 -24.22 32.92
C LYS A 143 11.93 -25.62 32.65
N GLU A 144 12.68 -26.37 31.85
CA GLU A 144 12.76 -27.83 31.98
C GLU A 144 13.27 -28.21 33.38
N ASN A 145 12.77 -29.36 33.86
CA ASN A 145 13.29 -30.30 34.87
C ASN A 145 12.12 -30.76 35.75
N SER A 146 11.91 -32.04 36.04
CA SER A 146 12.68 -33.25 35.80
C SER A 146 11.84 -34.42 36.32
N TYR A 147 11.98 -35.59 35.69
CA TYR A 147 11.53 -36.88 36.19
C TYR A 147 11.95 -37.11 37.65
N VAL A 148 10.99 -37.48 38.52
CA VAL A 148 11.10 -38.53 39.55
C VAL A 148 9.72 -39.17 39.71
#